data_AF-N9DMD5-F1
#
_entry.id   AF-N9DMD5-F1
#
_cell.length_a   1.000
_cell.length_b   1.000
_cell.length_c   1.000
_cell.angle_alpha   90.00
_cell.angle_beta   90.00
_cell.angle_gamma   90.00
#
_symmetry.space_group_name_H-M   'P 1'
#
loop_
_entity.id
_entity.type
_entity.pdbx_description
1 polymer ?
#
loop_
_entity_poly.entity_id
_entity_poly.type
_entity_poly.pdbx_seq_one_letter_code
_entity_poly.pdbx_strand_id
1 'polypeptide(L)'
;MSRQVLPKDIKLLYGLSAARCNICEKVLFEPKINEDGYVHIGQMAHNIAYSEHESAPRAIDGLSGDNSYQNLILLCANDHISVDQNTAFYTVEYIRTIKNNFENSVRVRLNNAIRPDKSLVDLIHSNYNLQALIYSLNFPLILLPFNIGDIIDMENFLLEPNRPTSYPFRDEGLNGLMLPILELAHQLNPYIISYYFPSNVGDLRPIREKPIPVNEQAAITNIVQNLYQSIFNWLEYCRINYS
;
A
#
# COMPACT_ATOMS: atom_id res chain seq x y z
N MET A 1 36.98 29.26 5.30
CA MET A 1 36.17 28.58 4.25
C MET A 1 34.78 29.22 4.19
N SER A 2 34.11 29.22 3.04
CA SER A 2 32.73 29.72 2.93
C SER A 2 31.78 28.81 3.71
N ARG A 3 30.94 29.38 4.57
CA ARG A 3 29.87 28.67 5.30
C ARG A 3 28.71 28.21 4.41
N GLN A 4 28.79 28.44 3.10
CA GLN A 4 27.71 28.15 2.18
C GLN A 4 27.56 26.65 1.92
N VAL A 5 26.33 26.14 2.08
CA VAL A 5 25.94 24.80 1.61
C VAL A 5 25.66 24.87 0.11
N LEU A 6 26.16 23.90 -0.66
CA LEU A 6 25.96 23.91 -2.11
C LEU A 6 24.48 23.70 -2.46
N PRO A 7 23.96 24.35 -3.53
CA PRO A 7 22.56 24.20 -3.93
C PRO A 7 22.11 22.75 -4.17
N LYS A 8 23.02 21.88 -4.63
CA LYS A 8 22.73 20.44 -4.82
C LYS A 8 22.43 19.74 -3.49
N ASP A 9 23.18 20.07 -2.44
CA ASP A 9 23.07 19.44 -1.12
C ASP A 9 21.82 19.92 -0.40
N ILE A 10 21.47 21.21 -0.55
CA ILE A 10 20.19 21.77 -0.10
C ILE A 10 19.02 21.02 -0.77
N LYS A 11 19.04 20.88 -2.11
CA LYS A 11 17.97 20.20 -2.84
C LYS A 11 17.82 18.73 -2.43
N LEU A 12 18.93 18.02 -2.26
CA LEU A 12 18.93 16.63 -1.78
C LEU A 12 18.32 16.55 -0.38
N LEU A 13 18.81 17.38 0.55
CA LEU A 13 18.37 17.38 1.94
C LEU A 13 16.86 17.64 2.07
N TYR A 14 16.36 18.70 1.44
CA TYR A 14 14.93 19.06 1.49
C TYR A 14 14.06 18.09 0.70
N GLY A 15 14.54 17.60 -0.45
CA GLY A 15 13.81 16.66 -1.30
C GLY A 15 13.60 15.31 -0.64
N LEU A 16 14.65 14.74 -0.05
CA LEU A 16 14.58 13.45 0.65
C LEU A 16 13.86 13.53 1.99
N SER A 17 13.87 14.70 2.63
CA SER A 17 13.13 14.98 3.87
C SER A 17 11.67 15.42 3.63
N ALA A 18 11.21 15.49 2.37
CA ALA A 18 9.88 16.02 2.03
C ALA A 18 9.54 17.36 2.73
N ALA A 19 10.54 18.24 2.87
CA ALA A 19 10.45 19.51 3.59
C ALA A 19 9.88 19.42 5.04
N ARG A 20 10.19 18.33 5.74
CA ARG A 20 9.77 18.08 7.13
C ARG A 20 10.96 17.89 8.06
N CYS A 21 10.77 18.22 9.33
CA CYS A 21 11.74 17.91 10.37
C CYS A 21 11.95 16.39 10.47
N ASN A 22 13.19 15.93 10.46
CA ASN A 22 13.52 14.51 10.55
C ASN A 22 13.26 13.89 11.95
N ILE A 23 12.97 14.71 12.97
CA ILE A 23 12.64 14.27 14.33
C ILE A 23 11.13 14.32 14.59
N CYS A 24 10.51 15.51 14.52
CA CYS A 24 9.08 15.67 14.85
C CYS A 24 8.13 15.61 13.64
N GLU A 25 8.63 15.34 12.43
CA GLU A 25 7.89 15.32 11.16
C GLU A 25 7.13 16.63 10.79
N LYS A 26 7.32 17.72 11.55
CA LYS A 26 6.66 19.02 11.32
C LYS A 26 7.03 19.58 9.94
N VAL A 27 6.05 20.14 9.24
CA VAL A 27 6.24 20.87 7.98
C VAL A 27 7.09 22.12 8.22
N LEU A 28 8.10 22.35 7.37
CA LEU A 28 9.08 23.43 7.54
C LEU A 28 8.81 24.67 6.69
N PHE A 29 7.75 24.65 5.89
CA PHE A 29 7.25 25.81 5.15
C PHE A 29 5.79 26.04 5.54
N GLU A 30 5.54 27.12 6.27
CA GLU A 30 4.19 27.51 6.70
C GLU A 30 3.68 28.63 5.80
N PRO A 31 2.42 28.63 5.36
CA PRO A 31 1.87 29.73 4.58
C PRO A 31 1.89 31.01 5.44
N LYS A 32 2.23 32.14 4.83
CA LYS A 32 2.15 33.42 5.50
C LYS A 32 0.68 33.81 5.73
N ILE A 33 0.40 34.51 6.83
CA ILE A 33 -0.95 34.97 7.15
C ILE A 33 -1.21 36.30 6.43
N ASN A 34 -2.30 36.38 5.65
CA ASN A 34 -2.74 37.58 4.91
C ASN A 34 -1.77 38.08 3.82
N GLU A 35 -0.84 37.27 3.34
CA GLU A 35 0.06 37.61 2.24
C GLU A 35 0.48 36.36 1.45
N ASP A 36 0.88 36.52 0.20
CA ASP A 36 1.37 35.42 -0.63
C ASP A 36 2.76 34.94 -0.17
N GLY A 37 2.97 33.62 -0.23
CA GLY A 37 4.26 32.98 0.03
C GLY A 37 4.31 32.16 1.31
N TYR A 38 5.53 31.79 1.71
CA TYR A 38 5.79 30.87 2.82
C TYR A 38 6.85 31.42 3.79
N VAL A 39 6.68 31.09 5.07
CA VAL A 39 7.69 31.22 6.12
C VAL A 39 8.48 29.92 6.16
N HIS A 40 9.80 30.03 5.98
CA HIS A 40 10.71 28.89 6.10
C HIS A 40 11.24 28.78 7.53
N ILE A 41 10.88 27.71 8.24
CA ILE A 41 11.25 27.45 9.63
C ILE A 41 12.23 26.26 9.78
N GLY A 42 12.74 25.76 8.66
CA GLY A 42 13.72 24.67 8.60
C GLY A 42 15.15 25.14 8.81
N GLN A 43 15.95 24.27 9.42
CA GLN A 43 17.37 24.48 9.66
C GLN A 43 18.16 23.25 9.22
N MET A 44 19.31 23.49 8.59
CA MET A 44 20.24 22.45 8.15
C MET A 44 21.28 22.28 9.24
N ALA A 45 21.04 21.34 10.14
CA ALA A 45 21.90 21.06 11.28
C ALA A 45 23.04 20.13 10.88
N HIS A 46 24.22 20.34 11.46
CA HIS A 46 25.38 19.47 11.20
C HIS A 46 25.41 18.29 12.18
N ASN A 47 25.70 17.08 11.66
CA ASN A 47 25.99 15.95 12.53
C ASN A 47 27.38 16.07 13.18
N ILE A 48 28.40 16.53 12.46
CA ILE A 48 29.72 16.91 12.97
C ILE A 48 29.87 18.42 12.85
N ALA A 49 30.37 19.11 13.89
CA ALA A 49 30.49 20.56 13.89
C ALA A 49 31.19 21.10 12.63
N TYR A 50 30.58 22.11 11.99
CA TYR A 50 31.28 22.86 10.94
C TYR A 50 32.45 23.68 11.52
N SER A 51 32.31 24.19 12.74
CA SER A 51 33.29 25.05 13.39
C SER A 51 34.50 24.27 13.88
N GLU A 52 35.70 24.86 13.75
CA GLU A 52 36.96 24.35 14.32
C GLU A 52 37.10 24.61 15.82
N HIS A 53 36.05 25.13 16.48
CA HIS A 53 36.10 25.41 17.91
C HIS A 53 35.80 24.14 18.68
N GLU A 54 36.65 23.76 19.63
CA GLU A 54 36.47 22.57 20.47
C GLU A 54 35.15 22.59 21.25
N SER A 55 34.62 23.78 21.57
CA SER A 55 33.33 23.95 22.25
C SER A 55 32.12 23.76 21.33
N ALA A 56 32.32 23.54 20.02
CA ALA A 56 31.23 23.36 19.08
C ALA A 56 30.58 21.97 19.26
N PRO A 57 29.25 21.85 19.10
CA PRO A 57 28.56 20.57 19.29
C PRO A 57 29.14 19.47 18.39
N ARG A 58 29.68 18.41 19.01
CA ARG A 58 30.31 17.28 18.30
C ARG A 58 31.47 17.72 17.37
N ALA A 59 32.31 18.65 17.84
CA ALA A 59 33.56 18.96 17.17
C ALA A 59 34.47 17.73 17.13
N ILE A 60 35.01 17.42 15.95
CA ILE A 60 35.99 16.35 15.75
C ILE A 60 37.15 16.93 14.95
N ASP A 61 38.36 16.82 15.49
CA ASP A 61 39.58 17.33 14.86
C ASP A 61 39.75 16.78 13.45
N GLY A 62 40.01 17.69 12.49
CA GLY A 62 40.22 17.34 11.09
C GLY A 62 38.94 17.07 10.28
N LEU A 63 37.75 17.12 10.88
CA LEU A 63 36.45 16.91 10.20
C LEU A 63 35.56 18.16 10.16
N SER A 64 36.09 19.33 10.54
CA SER A 64 35.41 20.61 10.43
C SER A 64 35.21 21.03 8.97
N GLY A 65 34.32 22.02 8.75
CA GLY A 65 34.12 22.61 7.43
C GLY A 65 33.26 21.80 6.45
N ASP A 66 32.78 20.61 6.83
CA ASP A 66 31.95 19.78 5.95
C ASP A 66 30.49 20.27 5.88
N ASN A 67 30.12 20.81 4.72
CA ASN A 67 28.76 21.25 4.38
C ASN A 67 28.07 20.30 3.38
N SER A 68 28.57 19.07 3.22
CA SER A 68 27.96 18.07 2.35
C SER A 68 26.60 17.62 2.89
N TYR A 69 25.74 17.12 2.00
CA TYR A 69 24.49 16.48 2.40
C TYR A 69 24.71 15.37 3.45
N GLN A 70 25.82 14.62 3.38
CA GLN A 70 26.15 13.57 4.35
C GLN A 70 26.31 14.10 5.77
N ASN A 71 26.86 15.31 5.93
CA ASN A 71 27.02 15.95 7.23
C ASN A 71 25.77 16.73 7.71
N LEU A 72 24.70 16.79 6.92
CA LEU A 72 23.51 17.57 7.25
C LEU A 72 22.28 16.71 7.57
N ILE A 73 21.47 17.19 8.50
CA ILE A 73 20.11 16.72 8.81
C ILE A 73 19.14 17.93 8.81
N LEU A 74 17.89 17.71 8.38
CA LEU A 74 16.90 18.78 8.30
C LEU A 74 16.00 18.78 9.55
N LEU A 75 16.02 19.88 10.30
CA LEU A 75 15.30 20.00 11.57
C LEU A 75 14.46 21.29 11.64
N CYS A 76 13.46 21.31 12.52
CA CYS A 76 12.87 22.57 12.97
C CYS A 76 13.78 23.24 14.00
N ALA A 77 13.57 24.54 14.27
CA ALA A 77 14.40 25.28 15.23
C ALA A 77 14.46 24.63 16.63
N ASN A 78 13.34 24.10 17.12
CA ASN A 78 13.29 23.47 18.45
C ASN A 78 14.14 22.20 18.53
N ASP A 79 13.99 21.31 17.53
CA ASP A 79 14.75 20.06 17.50
C ASP A 79 16.23 20.31 17.22
N HIS A 80 16.58 21.32 16.43
CA HIS A 80 17.98 21.71 16.22
C HIS A 80 18.63 22.16 17.54
N ILE A 81 17.96 23.01 18.31
CA ILE A 81 18.44 23.43 19.65
C ILE A 81 18.64 22.21 20.55
N SER A 82 17.68 21.29 20.58
CA SER A 82 17.77 20.04 21.37
C SER A 82 18.99 19.21 20.98
N VAL A 83 19.22 19.03 19.67
CA VAL A 83 20.35 18.27 19.13
C VAL A 83 21.69 18.90 19.50
N ASP A 84 21.80 20.22 19.45
CA ASP A 84 23.06 20.91 19.75
C ASP A 84 23.36 21.01 21.24
N GLN A 85 22.33 21.08 22.10
CA GLN A 85 22.50 21.19 23.54
C GLN A 85 22.65 19.84 24.25
N ASN A 86 22.20 18.73 23.64
CA ASN A 86 22.27 17.40 24.22
C ASN A 86 23.15 16.45 23.38
N THR A 87 24.42 16.83 23.21
CA THR A 87 25.40 16.12 22.37
C THR A 87 25.72 14.71 22.86
N ALA A 88 25.56 14.44 24.17
CA ALA A 88 25.77 13.12 24.75
C ALA A 88 24.69 12.12 24.30
N PHE A 89 23.45 12.57 24.14
CA PHE A 89 22.35 11.75 23.62
C PHE A 89 22.34 11.74 22.08
N TYR A 90 22.43 12.92 21.47
CA TYR A 90 22.47 13.08 20.02
C TYR A 90 23.90 12.96 19.50
N THR A 91 24.43 11.74 19.50
CA THR A 91 25.72 11.41 18.89
C THR A 91 25.67 11.53 17.36
N VAL A 92 26.83 11.59 16.70
CA VAL A 92 26.93 11.65 15.23
C VAL A 92 26.20 10.46 14.59
N GLU A 93 26.44 9.26 15.10
CA GLU A 93 25.83 8.02 14.62
C GLU A 93 24.31 8.06 14.79
N TYR A 94 23.83 8.51 15.96
CA TYR A 94 22.40 8.54 16.23
C TYR A 94 21.68 9.55 15.33
N ILE A 95 22.26 10.73 15.09
CA ILE A 95 21.71 11.71 14.14
C ILE A 95 21.64 11.13 12.72
N ARG A 96 22.68 10.43 12.28
CA ARG A 96 22.69 9.74 10.97
C ARG A 96 21.60 8.68 10.89
N THR A 97 21.39 7.90 11.96
CA THR A 97 20.29 6.93 12.05
C THR A 97 18.92 7.61 11.94
N ILE A 98 18.69 8.71 12.66
CA ILE A 98 17.44 9.49 12.57
C ILE A 98 17.19 9.92 11.13
N LYS A 99 18.17 10.57 10.49
CA LYS A 99 18.08 11.02 9.10
C LYS A 99 17.73 9.87 8.15
N ASN A 100 18.52 8.80 8.18
CA ASN A 100 18.36 7.67 7.27
C ASN A 100 17.00 6.98 7.46
N ASN A 101 16.55 6.81 8.71
CA ASN A 101 15.25 6.22 9.01
C ASN A 101 14.11 7.10 8.47
N PHE A 102 14.20 8.41 8.69
CA PHE A 102 13.18 9.35 8.22
C PHE A 102 13.09 9.38 6.69
N GLU A 103 14.21 9.59 6.00
CA GLU A 103 14.26 9.62 4.52
C GLU A 103 13.83 8.29 3.90
N ASN A 104 14.20 7.14 4.52
CA ASN A 104 13.69 5.84 4.10
C ASN A 104 12.17 5.75 4.28
N SER A 105 11.62 6.25 5.39
CA SER A 105 10.18 6.28 5.62
C SER A 105 9.44 7.11 4.56
N VAL A 106 10.01 8.26 4.17
CA VAL A 106 9.47 9.11 3.09
C VAL A 106 9.46 8.34 1.77
N ARG A 107 10.59 7.72 1.42
CA ARG A 107 10.72 6.91 0.19
C ARG A 107 9.69 5.78 0.16
N VAL A 108 9.53 5.04 1.26
CA VAL A 108 8.55 3.96 1.38
C VAL A 108 7.12 4.49 1.23
N ARG A 109 6.77 5.60 1.90
CA ARG A 109 5.44 6.22 1.79
C ARG A 109 5.14 6.67 0.37
N LEU A 110 6.09 7.31 -0.32
CA LEU A 110 5.92 7.77 -1.70
C LEU A 110 5.83 6.61 -2.70
N ASN A 111 6.64 5.56 -2.53
CA ASN A 111 6.56 4.36 -3.36
C ASN A 111 5.24 3.59 -3.13
N ASN A 112 4.74 3.56 -1.89
CA ASN A 112 3.47 2.91 -1.55
C ASN A 112 2.24 3.74 -1.95
N ALA A 113 2.37 5.05 -2.16
CA ALA A 113 1.27 5.91 -2.62
C ALA A 113 0.82 5.59 -4.06
N ILE A 114 1.58 4.78 -4.81
CA ILE A 114 1.22 4.29 -6.14
C ILE A 114 1.14 2.76 -6.10
N ARG A 115 0.14 2.21 -5.40
CA ARG A 115 -0.26 0.79 -5.51
C ARG A 115 -1.60 0.70 -6.24
N PRO A 116 -1.65 0.83 -7.58
CA PRO A 116 -2.91 0.70 -8.32
C PRO A 116 -3.61 -0.63 -8.02
N ASP A 117 -2.84 -1.71 -7.81
CA ASP A 117 -3.37 -3.01 -7.40
C ASP A 117 -4.06 -2.96 -6.03
N LYS A 118 -3.50 -2.23 -5.05
CA LYS A 118 -4.13 -2.06 -3.72
C LYS A 118 -5.47 -1.37 -3.85
N SER A 119 -5.53 -0.29 -4.64
CA SER A 119 -6.78 0.43 -4.88
C SER A 119 -7.83 -0.45 -5.54
N LEU A 120 -7.44 -1.31 -6.50
CA LEU A 120 -8.36 -2.23 -7.16
C LEU A 120 -8.78 -3.38 -6.22
N VAL A 121 -7.87 -3.93 -5.42
CA VAL A 121 -8.16 -4.93 -4.38
C VAL A 121 -9.16 -4.36 -3.36
N ASP A 122 -8.97 -3.12 -2.92
CA ASP A 122 -9.89 -2.43 -2.02
C ASP A 122 -11.27 -2.22 -2.64
N LEU A 123 -11.31 -1.90 -3.94
CA LEU A 123 -12.55 -1.77 -4.68
C LEU A 123 -13.29 -3.11 -4.79
N ILE A 124 -12.58 -4.22 -5.06
CA ILE A 124 -13.16 -5.56 -5.04
C ILE A 124 -13.74 -5.87 -3.66
N HIS A 125 -12.95 -5.72 -2.59
CA HIS A 125 -13.39 -6.03 -1.22
C HIS A 125 -14.58 -5.18 -0.76
N SER A 126 -14.67 -3.93 -1.23
CA SER A 126 -15.75 -3.02 -0.86
C SER A 126 -17.06 -3.33 -1.58
N ASN A 127 -17.01 -3.98 -2.74
CA ASN A 127 -18.20 -4.27 -3.56
C ASN A 127 -18.60 -5.74 -3.55
N TYR A 128 -17.66 -6.66 -3.30
CA TYR A 128 -17.85 -8.10 -3.40
C TYR A 128 -17.32 -8.83 -2.16
N ASN A 129 -18.25 -9.36 -1.36
CA ASN A 129 -17.90 -10.08 -0.14
C ASN A 129 -17.53 -11.54 -0.42
N LEU A 130 -16.35 -11.73 -1.01
CA LEU A 130 -15.80 -13.06 -1.33
C LEU A 130 -15.63 -13.96 -0.09
N GLN A 131 -15.39 -13.37 1.09
CA GLN A 131 -15.28 -14.11 2.35
C GLN A 131 -16.64 -14.73 2.76
N ALA A 132 -17.73 -13.98 2.63
CA ALA A 132 -19.08 -14.50 2.87
C ALA A 132 -19.51 -15.50 1.80
N LEU A 133 -19.06 -15.29 0.55
CA LEU A 133 -19.31 -16.22 -0.55
C LEU A 133 -18.74 -17.61 -0.24
N ILE A 134 -17.45 -17.72 0.12
CA ILE A 134 -16.85 -19.03 0.40
C ILE A 134 -17.46 -19.73 1.61
N TYR A 135 -17.95 -18.99 2.60
CA TYR A 135 -18.66 -19.57 3.75
C TYR A 135 -19.97 -20.27 3.33
N SER A 136 -20.51 -19.92 2.17
CA SER A 136 -21.82 -20.37 1.69
C SER A 136 -21.76 -21.46 0.61
N LEU A 137 -20.56 -21.86 0.16
CA LEU A 137 -20.36 -22.86 -0.91
C LEU A 137 -20.41 -24.33 -0.45
N ASN A 138 -21.06 -24.62 0.68
CA ASN A 138 -20.95 -25.93 1.35
C ASN A 138 -21.74 -27.06 0.69
N PHE A 139 -22.83 -26.74 -0.02
CA PHE A 139 -23.81 -27.73 -0.48
C PHE A 139 -24.23 -27.49 -1.94
N PRO A 140 -23.30 -27.58 -2.90
CA PRO A 140 -23.53 -27.13 -4.27
C PRO A 140 -24.76 -27.74 -4.95
N LEU A 141 -25.07 -29.02 -4.67
CA LEU A 141 -26.21 -29.73 -5.26
C LEU A 141 -27.56 -29.46 -4.57
N ILE A 142 -27.56 -28.68 -3.49
CA ILE A 142 -28.76 -28.36 -2.69
C ILE A 142 -29.03 -26.85 -2.75
N LEU A 143 -27.98 -26.05 -2.64
CA LEU A 143 -28.04 -24.61 -2.53
C LEU A 143 -26.74 -23.98 -3.01
N LEU A 144 -26.86 -22.97 -3.85
CA LEU A 144 -25.79 -22.04 -4.17
C LEU A 144 -26.19 -20.64 -3.69
N PRO A 145 -25.25 -19.84 -3.19
CA PRO A 145 -25.56 -18.48 -2.77
C PRO A 145 -25.85 -17.62 -4.01
N PHE A 146 -26.85 -16.74 -3.93
CA PHE A 146 -27.26 -15.93 -5.09
C PHE A 146 -26.15 -15.01 -5.61
N ASN A 147 -25.33 -14.49 -4.70
CA ASN A 147 -24.18 -13.65 -5.02
C ASN A 147 -23.00 -14.40 -5.68
N ILE A 148 -23.15 -15.67 -6.03
CA ILE A 148 -22.14 -16.37 -6.85
C ILE A 148 -22.02 -15.76 -8.25
N GLY A 149 -23.08 -15.14 -8.75
CA GLY A 149 -23.08 -14.39 -10.01
C GLY A 149 -22.21 -13.12 -9.96
N ASP A 150 -22.00 -12.57 -8.76
CA ASP A 150 -21.23 -11.35 -8.55
C ASP A 150 -19.78 -11.46 -9.05
N ILE A 151 -19.23 -12.68 -9.19
CA ILE A 151 -17.88 -12.88 -9.74
C ILE A 151 -17.83 -12.48 -11.22
N ILE A 152 -18.86 -12.82 -11.99
CA ILE A 152 -18.96 -12.44 -13.41
C ILE A 152 -19.24 -10.95 -13.52
N ASP A 153 -20.05 -10.39 -12.64
CA ASP A 153 -20.26 -8.94 -12.57
C ASP A 153 -18.96 -8.20 -12.19
N MET A 154 -18.17 -8.74 -11.25
CA MET A 154 -16.85 -8.21 -10.90
C MET A 154 -15.93 -8.19 -12.13
N GLU A 155 -15.91 -9.24 -12.93
CA GLU A 155 -15.15 -9.27 -14.19
C GLU A 155 -15.61 -8.18 -15.15
N ASN A 156 -16.93 -8.07 -15.36
CA ASN A 156 -17.52 -7.14 -16.32
C ASN A 156 -17.43 -5.67 -15.91
N PHE A 157 -17.38 -5.35 -14.61
CA PHE A 157 -17.43 -3.96 -14.13
C PHE A 157 -16.11 -3.47 -13.54
N LEU A 158 -15.35 -4.33 -12.87
CA LEU A 158 -14.09 -3.97 -12.20
C LEU A 158 -12.86 -4.46 -12.96
N LEU A 159 -12.91 -5.68 -13.51
CA LEU A 159 -11.77 -6.31 -14.21
C LEU A 159 -11.94 -6.28 -15.73
N GLU A 160 -12.58 -5.22 -16.24
CA GLU A 160 -12.82 -5.06 -17.67
C GLU A 160 -11.49 -5.20 -18.44
N PRO A 161 -11.37 -6.15 -19.38
CA PRO A 161 -10.17 -6.32 -20.21
C PRO A 161 -9.79 -5.07 -21.02
N ASN A 162 -10.74 -4.14 -21.18
CA ASN A 162 -10.56 -2.86 -21.87
C ASN A 162 -10.10 -1.70 -20.95
N ARG A 163 -9.74 -1.98 -19.68
CA ARG A 163 -9.17 -1.01 -18.75
C ARG A 163 -7.71 -1.35 -18.37
N PRO A 164 -6.76 -1.28 -19.32
CA PRO A 164 -5.37 -1.71 -19.11
C PRO A 164 -4.61 -0.88 -18.06
N THR A 165 -5.15 0.26 -17.65
CA THR A 165 -4.60 1.07 -16.55
C THR A 165 -4.94 0.49 -15.17
N SER A 166 -5.94 -0.39 -15.08
CA SER A 166 -6.48 -0.94 -13.85
C SER A 166 -6.33 -2.47 -13.77
N TYR A 167 -6.59 -3.20 -14.86
CA TYR A 167 -6.47 -4.66 -14.94
C TYR A 167 -5.83 -5.06 -16.30
N PRO A 168 -4.93 -6.06 -16.38
CA PRO A 168 -4.47 -6.96 -15.32
C PRO A 168 -3.74 -6.24 -14.18
N PHE A 169 -3.71 -6.86 -13.00
CA PHE A 169 -2.92 -6.37 -11.88
C PHE A 169 -1.44 -6.26 -12.29
N ARG A 170 -0.70 -5.33 -11.70
CA ARG A 170 0.76 -5.28 -11.88
C ARG A 170 1.46 -6.42 -11.14
N ASP A 171 0.87 -6.90 -10.05
CA ASP A 171 1.26 -8.11 -9.37
C ASP A 171 0.76 -9.35 -10.12
N GLU A 172 1.69 -10.05 -10.77
CA GLU A 172 1.43 -11.30 -11.47
C GLU A 172 0.88 -12.41 -10.55
N GLY A 173 1.19 -12.38 -9.26
CA GLY A 173 0.61 -13.27 -8.26
C GLY A 173 -0.89 -13.06 -8.10
N LEU A 174 -1.36 -11.80 -8.08
CA LEU A 174 -2.79 -11.50 -8.08
C LEU A 174 -3.46 -11.98 -9.37
N ASN A 175 -2.85 -11.76 -10.54
CA ASN A 175 -3.37 -12.27 -11.82
C ASN A 175 -3.50 -13.79 -11.80
N GLY A 176 -2.45 -14.50 -11.39
CA GLY A 176 -2.43 -15.96 -11.34
C GLY A 176 -3.46 -16.56 -10.39
N LEU A 177 -3.87 -15.82 -9.35
CA LEU A 177 -4.91 -16.23 -8.40
C LEU A 177 -6.32 -15.83 -8.83
N MET A 178 -6.49 -14.69 -9.51
CA MET A 178 -7.79 -14.21 -9.97
C MET A 178 -8.28 -14.98 -11.20
N LEU A 179 -7.41 -15.30 -12.15
CA LEU A 179 -7.79 -16.00 -13.40
C LEU A 179 -8.57 -17.30 -13.15
N PRO A 180 -8.14 -18.22 -12.26
CA PRO A 180 -8.92 -19.41 -11.95
C PRO A 180 -10.31 -19.13 -11.37
N ILE A 181 -10.48 -18.07 -10.57
CA ILE A 181 -11.77 -17.67 -10.00
C ILE A 181 -12.75 -17.33 -11.14
N LEU A 182 -12.29 -16.52 -12.09
CA LEU A 182 -13.10 -16.10 -13.24
C LEU A 182 -13.44 -17.29 -14.15
N GLU A 183 -12.46 -18.12 -14.49
CA GLU A 183 -12.65 -19.31 -15.32
C GLU A 183 -13.66 -20.29 -14.71
N LEU A 184 -13.56 -20.55 -13.40
CA LEU A 184 -14.47 -21.46 -12.69
C LEU A 184 -15.89 -20.87 -12.60
N ALA A 185 -16.03 -19.56 -12.41
CA ALA A 185 -17.33 -18.90 -12.44
C ALA A 185 -18.00 -19.03 -13.81
N HIS A 186 -17.26 -18.84 -14.90
CA HIS A 186 -17.75 -19.07 -16.26
C HIS A 186 -18.15 -20.53 -16.51
N GLN A 187 -17.36 -21.49 -16.02
CA GLN A 187 -17.70 -22.91 -16.13
C GLN A 187 -18.96 -23.28 -15.33
N LEU A 188 -19.19 -22.63 -14.19
CA LEU A 188 -20.35 -22.88 -13.34
C LEU A 188 -21.65 -22.29 -13.92
N ASN A 189 -21.56 -21.13 -14.57
CA ASN A 189 -22.72 -20.35 -15.00
C ASN A 189 -23.73 -21.10 -15.88
N PRO A 190 -23.33 -21.91 -16.89
CA PRO A 190 -24.28 -22.72 -17.66
C PRO A 190 -25.11 -23.69 -16.81
N TYR A 191 -24.53 -24.25 -15.75
CA TYR A 191 -25.23 -25.13 -14.82
C TYR A 191 -26.23 -24.36 -13.96
N ILE A 192 -25.84 -23.18 -13.46
CA ILE A 192 -26.72 -22.28 -12.72
C ILE A 192 -27.97 -21.95 -13.56
N ILE A 193 -27.76 -21.47 -14.78
CA ILE A 193 -28.85 -21.11 -15.71
C ILE A 193 -29.72 -22.32 -16.04
N SER A 194 -29.12 -23.50 -16.17
CA SER A 194 -29.83 -24.71 -16.63
C SER A 194 -30.63 -25.41 -15.54
N TYR A 195 -30.15 -25.39 -14.29
CA TYR A 195 -30.65 -26.26 -13.24
C TYR A 195 -31.07 -25.55 -11.96
N TYR A 196 -30.73 -24.27 -11.79
CA TYR A 196 -31.04 -23.55 -10.58
C TYR A 196 -32.04 -22.43 -10.85
N PHE A 197 -32.82 -22.08 -9.83
CA PHE A 197 -33.70 -20.93 -9.85
C PHE A 197 -33.53 -20.11 -8.57
N PRO A 198 -33.70 -18.79 -8.64
CA PRO A 198 -33.67 -17.93 -7.46
C PRO A 198 -34.88 -18.23 -6.56
N SER A 199 -34.59 -18.53 -5.30
CA SER A 199 -35.60 -18.69 -4.25
C SER A 199 -35.89 -17.35 -3.57
N ASN A 200 -37.04 -17.25 -2.91
CA ASN A 200 -37.48 -16.03 -2.19
C ASN A 200 -36.57 -15.64 -1.01
N VAL A 201 -35.60 -16.48 -0.66
CA VAL A 201 -34.69 -16.29 0.48
C VAL A 201 -33.34 -15.72 0.05
N GLY A 202 -33.15 -15.41 -1.23
CA GLY A 202 -31.88 -14.87 -1.74
C GLY A 202 -30.81 -15.95 -2.01
N ASP A 203 -31.23 -17.19 -2.25
CA ASP A 203 -30.37 -18.30 -2.64
C ASP A 203 -30.84 -18.95 -3.94
N LEU A 204 -29.94 -19.65 -4.63
CA LEU A 204 -30.23 -20.46 -5.81
C LEU A 204 -30.49 -21.92 -5.38
N ARG A 205 -31.59 -22.50 -5.84
CA ARG A 205 -31.96 -23.89 -5.55
C ARG A 205 -32.16 -24.70 -6.83
N PRO A 206 -31.88 -26.02 -6.81
CA PRO A 206 -32.17 -26.89 -7.94
C PRO A 206 -33.65 -26.89 -8.31
N ILE A 207 -33.95 -26.84 -9.61
CA ILE A 207 -35.29 -26.95 -10.17
C ILE A 207 -35.79 -28.39 -9.96
N ARG A 208 -36.91 -28.55 -9.26
CA ARG A 208 -37.42 -29.87 -8.85
C ARG A 208 -37.77 -30.75 -10.04
N GLU A 209 -38.34 -30.14 -11.08
CA GLU A 209 -38.83 -30.80 -12.28
C GLU A 209 -37.70 -31.15 -13.27
N LYS A 210 -36.48 -30.68 -13.01
CA LYS A 210 -35.31 -30.88 -13.88
C LYS A 210 -34.10 -31.33 -13.05
N PRO A 211 -34.04 -32.62 -12.68
CA PRO A 211 -32.94 -33.14 -11.89
C PRO A 211 -31.61 -33.04 -12.64
N ILE A 212 -30.55 -32.71 -11.90
CA ILE A 212 -29.20 -32.58 -12.45
C ILE A 212 -28.68 -33.99 -12.80
N PRO A 213 -28.21 -34.24 -14.04
CA PRO A 213 -27.60 -35.52 -14.42
C PRO A 213 -26.38 -35.88 -13.55
N VAL A 214 -26.15 -37.16 -13.26
CA VAL A 214 -25.08 -37.62 -12.34
C VAL A 214 -23.69 -37.14 -12.77
N ASN A 215 -23.40 -37.16 -14.07
CA ASN A 215 -22.14 -36.65 -14.64
C ASN A 215 -21.98 -35.14 -14.40
N GLU A 216 -23.06 -34.37 -14.40
CA GLU A 216 -23.04 -32.93 -14.16
C GLU A 216 -23.03 -32.60 -12.67
N GLN A 217 -23.63 -33.42 -11.82
CA GLN A 217 -23.52 -33.30 -10.36
C GLN A 217 -22.05 -33.37 -9.92
N ALA A 218 -21.28 -34.31 -10.47
CA ALA A 218 -19.85 -34.43 -10.22
C ALA A 218 -19.09 -33.19 -10.72
N ALA A 219 -19.42 -32.70 -11.92
CA ALA A 219 -18.81 -31.49 -12.49
C ALA A 219 -19.08 -30.25 -11.62
N ILE A 220 -20.34 -29.99 -11.25
CA ILE A 220 -20.73 -28.85 -10.39
C ILE A 220 -20.01 -28.92 -9.05
N THR A 221 -19.98 -30.10 -8.42
CA THR A 221 -19.31 -30.29 -7.12
C THR A 221 -17.83 -29.95 -7.22
N ASN A 222 -17.15 -30.46 -8.26
CA ASN A 222 -15.73 -30.19 -8.48
C ASN A 222 -15.47 -28.69 -8.76
N ILE A 223 -16.27 -28.06 -9.62
CA ILE A 223 -16.13 -26.63 -9.95
C ILE A 223 -16.31 -25.79 -8.68
N VAL A 224 -17.33 -26.05 -7.87
CA VAL A 224 -17.60 -25.28 -6.65
C VAL A 224 -16.50 -25.48 -5.60
N GLN A 225 -15.97 -26.70 -5.45
CA GLN A 225 -14.84 -26.97 -4.55
C GLN A 225 -13.56 -26.25 -5.00
N ASN A 226 -13.26 -26.27 -6.29
CA ASN A 226 -12.11 -25.54 -6.83
C ASN A 226 -12.30 -24.03 -6.69
N LEU A 227 -13.52 -23.52 -6.91
CA LEU A 227 -13.84 -22.11 -6.78
C LEU A 227 -13.64 -21.64 -5.33
N TYR A 228 -14.11 -22.44 -4.36
CA TYR A 228 -13.84 -22.21 -2.94
C TYR A 228 -12.33 -22.07 -2.68
N GLN A 229 -11.53 -23.02 -3.17
CA GLN A 229 -10.09 -23.02 -2.93
C GLN A 229 -9.39 -21.82 -3.59
N SER A 230 -9.76 -21.49 -4.83
CA SER A 230 -9.20 -20.34 -5.54
C SER A 230 -9.52 -19.02 -4.85
N ILE A 231 -10.76 -18.81 -4.41
CA ILE A 231 -11.15 -17.62 -3.65
C ILE A 231 -10.39 -17.56 -2.32
N PHE A 232 -10.30 -18.68 -1.60
CA PHE A 232 -9.55 -18.76 -0.34
C PHE A 232 -8.08 -18.33 -0.53
N ASN A 233 -7.41 -18.88 -1.53
CA ASN A 233 -6.01 -18.57 -1.83
C ASN A 233 -5.82 -17.08 -2.20
N TRP A 234 -6.75 -16.51 -2.98
CA TRP A 234 -6.72 -15.10 -3.33
C TRP A 234 -6.92 -14.20 -2.09
N LEU A 235 -7.88 -14.52 -1.23
CA LEU A 235 -8.12 -13.80 0.03
C LEU A 235 -6.89 -13.87 0.96
N GLU A 236 -6.27 -15.04 1.09
CA GLU A 236 -5.06 -15.20 1.89
C GLU A 236 -3.89 -14.37 1.34
N TYR A 237 -3.71 -14.36 0.02
CA TYR A 237 -2.67 -13.56 -0.63
C TYR A 237 -2.90 -12.06 -0.45
N CYS A 238 -4.13 -11.60 -0.64
CA CYS A 238 -4.53 -10.21 -0.38
C CYS A 238 -4.28 -9.83 1.09
N ARG A 239 -4.58 -10.73 2.03
CA ARG A 239 -4.33 -10.50 3.46
C ARG A 239 -2.85 -10.27 3.77
N ILE A 240 -1.96 -11.01 3.11
CA ILE A 240 -0.52 -10.95 3.37
C ILE A 240 0.12 -9.73 2.71
N ASN A 241 -0.33 -9.36 1.50
CA ASN A 241 0.39 -8.39 0.64
C ASN A 241 -0.33 -7.04 0.48
N TYR A 242 -1.63 -6.97 0.75
CA TYR A 242 -2.52 -5.85 0.43
C TYR A 242 -3.48 -5.48 1.57
N SER A 243 -3.20 -5.88 2.81
CA SER A 243 -3.92 -5.41 4.02
C SER A 243 -3.28 -4.18 4.65
#